data_AF-A0A7J6HHL3-F1
#
_entry.id   AF-A0A7J6HHL3-F1
#
_cell.length_a   1.000
_cell.length_b   1.000
_cell.length_c   1.000
_cell.angle_alpha   90.00
_cell.angle_beta   90.00
_cell.angle_gamma   90.00
#
_symmetry.space_group_name_H-M   'P 1'
#
loop_
_entity.id
_entity.type
_entity.pdbx_description
1 polymer ?
#
loop_
_entity_poly.entity_id
_entity_poly.type
_entity_poly.pdbx_seq_one_letter_code
_entity_poly.pdbx_strand_id
1 'polypeptide(L)'
;MESSQLRGQELICQLIFSYYSTMALKCAVELRIADIIHSHGKPITISQIASDIQSNSNSKSPINIDNLFRIMRILVRKGVFIEHHDDDHGDSTISLYGLCDSSRCLLWDFDSSLVPFILLNTHPQMMASSHNFGKRVIGNKGSTFENDQDIWSFSSNNPIFNKLFNDAMISGNHMVLRHVLSTYKDSFNCIKGTMVDVGGGVGQVISEIVKSHRHIKGINFDLPHVIATAPTYDGVTHVGAIGGKKNGKIIIVDMVLDPNSNEIFQETRLAMDLVMLANSNNGKERTELEWKKLLNEAGHEQILEMIFGYYNSMALKCAIELRIADIIHFHGRPISISQIAFDIQSSNPNSISTPNIDYLSRIMRILVQKDVFIKHHDVQDESISLYGLSHSLRWLLWNSNISVVPMLLLHNNPITMATSHYFANCVKEGGDVAPFKKAHGCNLWEFASKNQEFNKLFNDAMDSAAHVTLGTVFRLMRTVLGTIVDVGGGIGETISKIVKSYPHIKGINFDLPHVVATAPKIDGVTHIGGDMFELIPSANVVFMKSDEECVKIFKNCRKVIAGKKNGKMIIVDIVLDSNPKNKNNLFERNRSVLDLVMMALTPGGKE
;
A
#
# COMPACT_ATOMS: atom_id res chain seq x y z
N MET A 1 33.98 -20.96 -21.59
CA MET A 1 32.86 -20.86 -22.56
C MET A 1 32.23 -22.22 -22.84
N GLU A 2 32.99 -23.26 -23.20
CA GLU A 2 32.42 -24.61 -23.41
C GLU A 2 31.77 -25.22 -22.15
N SER A 3 32.40 -25.10 -20.98
CA SER A 3 31.83 -25.64 -19.71
C SER A 3 30.52 -24.94 -19.29
N SER A 4 30.39 -23.63 -19.52
CA SER A 4 29.15 -22.89 -19.26
C SER A 4 28.05 -23.21 -20.28
N GLN A 5 28.44 -23.48 -21.54
CA GLN A 5 27.53 -23.87 -22.60
C GLN A 5 26.99 -25.29 -22.40
N LEU A 6 27.86 -26.24 -22.03
CA LEU A 6 27.46 -27.60 -21.65
C LEU A 6 26.53 -27.60 -20.44
N ARG A 7 26.82 -26.78 -19.42
CA ARG A 7 25.93 -26.64 -18.26
C ARG A 7 24.58 -26.02 -18.62
N GLY A 8 24.56 -25.05 -19.54
CA GLY A 8 23.32 -24.51 -20.10
C GLY A 8 22.52 -25.54 -20.91
N GLN A 9 23.19 -26.36 -21.72
CA GLN A 9 22.57 -27.45 -22.48
C GLN A 9 22.02 -28.55 -21.56
N GLU A 10 22.77 -28.93 -20.52
CA GLU A 10 22.34 -29.90 -19.53
C GLU A 10 21.09 -29.42 -18.80
N LEU A 11 21.05 -28.15 -18.37
CA LEU A 11 19.86 -27.56 -17.76
C LEU A 11 18.64 -27.60 -18.70
N ILE A 12 18.82 -27.24 -19.97
CA ILE A 12 17.75 -27.31 -20.97
C ILE A 12 17.27 -28.76 -21.17
N CYS A 13 18.19 -29.72 -21.27
CA CYS A 13 17.84 -31.14 -21.36
C CYS A 13 17.07 -31.63 -20.14
N GLN A 14 17.48 -31.24 -18.93
CA GLN A 14 16.76 -31.56 -17.70
C GLN A 14 15.33 -31.00 -17.72
N LEU A 15 15.13 -29.78 -18.23
CA LEU A 15 13.80 -29.17 -18.38
C LEU A 15 12.96 -29.89 -19.44
N ILE A 16 13.52 -30.19 -20.62
CA ILE A 16 12.85 -30.93 -21.71
C ILE A 16 12.35 -32.30 -21.22
N PHE A 17 13.20 -33.02 -20.48
CA PHE A 17 12.90 -34.38 -20.05
C PHE A 17 12.22 -34.47 -18.67
N SER A 18 12.00 -33.35 -17.97
CA SER A 18 11.41 -33.29 -16.63
C SER A 18 10.02 -33.97 -16.57
N TYR A 19 9.20 -33.78 -17.61
CA TYR A 19 7.88 -34.37 -17.74
C TYR A 19 7.86 -35.91 -17.68
N TYR A 20 8.89 -36.58 -18.22
CA TYR A 20 8.96 -38.05 -18.18
C TYR A 20 9.15 -38.59 -16.76
N SER A 21 9.79 -37.82 -15.87
CA SER A 21 9.88 -38.18 -14.45
C SER A 21 8.50 -38.11 -13.78
N THR A 22 7.72 -37.07 -14.10
CA THR A 22 6.33 -36.93 -13.63
C THR A 22 5.41 -38.04 -14.15
N MET A 23 5.57 -38.45 -15.42
CA MET A 23 4.79 -39.56 -15.98
C MET A 23 5.21 -40.93 -15.45
N ALA A 24 6.50 -41.12 -15.15
CA ALA A 24 6.96 -42.30 -14.43
C ALA A 24 6.33 -42.38 -13.03
N LEU A 25 6.21 -41.24 -12.33
CA LEU A 25 5.56 -41.15 -11.01
C LEU A 25 4.06 -41.48 -11.10
N LYS A 26 3.35 -40.92 -12.09
CA LYS A 26 1.95 -41.26 -12.38
C LYS A 26 1.78 -42.75 -12.63
N CYS A 27 2.63 -43.33 -13.46
CA CYS A 27 2.59 -44.76 -13.77
C CYS A 27 2.78 -45.62 -12.51
N ALA A 28 3.68 -45.23 -11.59
CA ALA A 28 3.86 -45.94 -10.33
C ALA A 28 2.61 -45.88 -9.42
N VAL A 29 1.90 -44.75 -9.42
CA VAL A 29 0.63 -44.57 -8.69
C VAL A 29 -0.49 -45.42 -9.30
N GLU A 30 -0.64 -45.40 -10.62
CA GLU A 30 -1.67 -46.17 -11.35
C GLU A 30 -1.46 -47.68 -11.20
N LEU A 31 -0.20 -48.12 -11.21
CA LEU A 31 0.18 -49.52 -11.04
C LEU A 31 0.29 -49.95 -9.57
N ARG A 32 -0.03 -49.08 -8.60
CA ARG A 32 -0.05 -49.39 -7.16
C ARG A 32 1.32 -49.91 -6.64
N ILE A 33 2.43 -49.46 -7.22
CA ILE A 33 3.75 -50.02 -6.93
C ILE A 33 4.12 -49.86 -5.45
N ALA A 34 3.82 -48.71 -4.84
CA ALA A 34 4.09 -48.47 -3.43
C ALA A 34 3.26 -49.39 -2.52
N ASP A 35 1.97 -49.58 -2.81
CA ASP A 35 1.09 -50.47 -2.05
C ASP A 35 1.54 -51.94 -2.16
N ILE A 36 1.99 -52.38 -3.35
CA ILE A 36 2.54 -53.71 -3.59
C ILE A 36 3.81 -53.93 -2.73
N ILE A 37 4.78 -53.02 -2.79
CA ILE A 37 5.99 -53.14 -1.96
C ILE A 37 5.62 -53.11 -0.47
N HIS A 38 4.65 -52.27 -0.08
CA HIS A 38 4.18 -52.18 1.29
C HIS A 38 3.56 -53.49 1.80
N SER A 39 2.73 -54.16 0.99
CA SER A 39 2.05 -55.40 1.39
C SER A 39 3.03 -56.56 1.62
N HIS A 40 4.20 -56.55 0.97
CA HIS A 40 5.26 -57.53 1.22
C HIS A 40 6.06 -57.25 2.50
N GLY A 41 5.98 -56.04 3.05
CA GLY A 41 6.66 -55.64 4.29
C GLY A 41 8.19 -55.59 4.22
N LYS A 42 8.79 -55.83 3.05
CA LYS A 42 10.25 -55.85 2.81
C LYS A 42 10.56 -55.46 1.34
N PRO A 43 11.82 -55.11 1.01
CA PRO A 43 12.23 -54.89 -0.38
C PRO A 43 12.01 -56.13 -1.26
N ILE A 44 11.56 -55.92 -2.51
CA ILE A 44 11.21 -57.00 -3.45
C ILE A 44 11.80 -56.78 -4.85
N THR A 45 11.94 -57.84 -5.62
CA THR A 45 12.50 -57.80 -6.99
C THR A 45 11.52 -57.18 -7.99
N ILE A 46 12.04 -56.68 -9.13
CA ILE A 46 11.22 -56.17 -10.23
C ILE A 46 10.24 -57.22 -10.79
N SER A 47 10.64 -58.50 -10.78
CA SER A 47 9.83 -59.62 -11.24
C SER A 47 8.65 -59.90 -10.29
N GLN A 48 8.84 -59.74 -8.99
CA GLN A 48 7.76 -59.84 -8.00
C GLN A 48 6.76 -58.70 -8.16
N ILE A 49 7.23 -57.46 -8.34
CA ILE A 49 6.36 -56.31 -8.63
C ILE A 49 5.52 -56.58 -9.89
N ALA A 50 6.16 -57.06 -10.97
CA ALA A 50 5.45 -57.37 -12.23
C ALA A 50 4.40 -58.47 -12.06
N SER A 51 4.69 -59.51 -11.27
CA SER A 51 3.75 -60.60 -10.96
C SER A 51 2.51 -60.08 -10.23
N ASP A 52 2.68 -59.22 -9.23
CA ASP A 52 1.55 -58.68 -8.44
C ASP A 52 0.71 -57.68 -9.25
N ILE A 53 1.34 -56.91 -10.14
CA ILE A 53 0.61 -56.09 -11.11
C ILE A 53 -0.22 -56.98 -12.04
N GLN A 54 0.35 -58.09 -12.52
CA GLN A 54 -0.35 -59.03 -13.41
C GLN A 54 -1.57 -59.65 -12.71
N SER A 55 -1.45 -60.04 -11.44
CA SER A 55 -2.57 -60.61 -10.68
C SER A 55 -3.68 -59.58 -10.40
N ASN A 56 -3.33 -58.31 -10.22
CA ASN A 56 -4.30 -57.26 -9.85
C ASN A 56 -4.98 -56.59 -11.05
N SER A 57 -4.42 -56.69 -12.26
CA SER A 57 -4.87 -55.90 -13.44
C SER A 57 -5.91 -56.59 -14.33
N ASN A 58 -6.29 -57.84 -14.08
CA ASN A 58 -7.17 -58.66 -14.94
C ASN A 58 -6.74 -58.71 -16.44
N SER A 59 -5.50 -58.32 -16.76
CA SER A 59 -4.99 -58.24 -18.12
C SER A 59 -4.62 -59.63 -18.66
N LYS A 60 -4.93 -59.89 -19.93
CA LYS A 60 -4.53 -61.14 -20.62
C LYS A 60 -3.11 -61.08 -21.20
N SER A 61 -2.52 -59.90 -21.31
CA SER A 61 -1.17 -59.71 -21.86
C SER A 61 -0.13 -59.66 -20.73
N PRO A 62 1.05 -60.28 -20.91
CA PRO A 62 2.11 -60.27 -19.90
C PRO A 62 2.69 -58.87 -19.70
N ILE A 63 3.00 -58.51 -18.45
CA ILE A 63 3.71 -57.27 -18.11
C ILE A 63 5.11 -57.26 -18.74
N ASN A 64 5.46 -56.14 -19.39
CA ASN A 64 6.80 -55.93 -19.92
C ASN A 64 7.76 -55.48 -18.81
N ILE A 65 8.59 -56.41 -18.33
CA ILE A 65 9.52 -56.21 -17.21
C ILE A 65 10.59 -55.17 -17.55
N ASP A 66 11.11 -55.14 -18.79
CA ASP A 66 12.14 -54.17 -19.20
C ASP A 66 11.62 -52.72 -19.13
N ASN A 67 10.37 -52.50 -19.53
CA ASN A 67 9.72 -51.20 -19.41
C ASN A 67 9.50 -50.80 -17.94
N LEU A 68 9.04 -51.74 -17.10
CA LEU A 68 8.86 -51.50 -15.67
C LEU A 68 10.20 -51.16 -14.98
N PHE A 69 11.27 -51.87 -15.32
CA PHE A 69 12.62 -51.59 -14.82
C PHE A 69 13.12 -50.19 -15.20
N ARG A 70 12.88 -49.73 -16.43
CA ARG A 70 13.24 -48.36 -16.86
C ARG A 70 12.50 -47.29 -16.07
N ILE A 71 11.24 -47.52 -15.75
CA ILE A 71 10.42 -46.63 -14.90
C ILE A 71 10.98 -46.59 -13.49
N MET A 72 11.21 -47.76 -12.87
CA MET A 72 11.76 -47.86 -11.52
C MET A 72 13.15 -47.21 -11.41
N ARG A 73 14.01 -47.37 -12.41
CA ARG A 73 15.35 -46.76 -12.44
C ARG A 73 15.30 -45.24 -12.33
N ILE A 74 14.39 -44.58 -13.05
CA ILE A 74 14.21 -43.13 -12.97
C ILE A 74 13.68 -42.71 -11.58
N LEU A 75 12.73 -43.46 -11.02
CA LEU A 75 12.12 -43.13 -9.74
C LEU A 75 13.09 -43.33 -8.57
N VAL A 76 13.91 -44.38 -8.60
CA VAL A 76 15.01 -44.57 -7.64
C VAL A 76 16.04 -43.46 -7.77
N ARG A 77 16.44 -43.11 -9.01
CA ARG A 77 17.40 -42.02 -9.23
C ARG A 77 16.89 -40.66 -8.74
N LYS A 78 15.57 -40.46 -8.76
CA LYS A 78 14.86 -39.28 -8.22
C LYS A 78 14.59 -39.37 -6.71
N GLY A 79 15.01 -40.45 -6.05
CA GLY A 79 14.84 -40.66 -4.60
C GLY A 79 13.42 -41.02 -4.17
N VAL A 80 12.52 -41.34 -5.11
CA VAL A 80 11.13 -41.70 -4.81
C VAL A 80 11.05 -43.10 -4.21
N PHE A 81 11.88 -44.04 -4.66
CA PHE A 81 12.03 -45.39 -4.10
C PHE A 81 13.51 -45.66 -3.79
N ILE A 82 13.81 -46.67 -2.98
CA ILE A 82 15.18 -47.09 -2.68
C ILE A 82 15.47 -48.41 -3.41
N GLU A 83 16.68 -48.54 -3.94
CA GLU A 83 17.23 -49.78 -4.48
C GLU A 83 18.29 -50.32 -3.51
N HIS A 84 18.19 -51.59 -3.15
CA HIS A 84 19.14 -52.34 -2.35
C HIS A 84 19.85 -53.36 -3.25
N HIS A 85 21.15 -53.49 -3.05
CA HIS A 85 21.95 -54.56 -3.62
C HIS A 85 22.23 -55.59 -2.52
N ASP A 86 22.00 -56.87 -2.83
CA ASP A 86 22.17 -57.97 -1.88
C ASP A 86 23.66 -58.37 -1.84
N ASP A 87 24.40 -57.86 -0.86
CA ASP A 87 25.85 -58.10 -0.74
C ASP A 87 26.20 -59.46 -0.11
N ASP A 88 25.22 -60.21 0.44
CA ASP A 88 25.48 -61.44 1.23
C ASP A 88 25.49 -62.74 0.40
N HIS A 89 25.10 -62.70 -0.89
CA HIS A 89 25.00 -63.89 -1.75
C HIS A 89 25.68 -63.76 -3.11
N GLY A 90 26.83 -63.08 -3.20
CA GLY A 90 27.82 -63.28 -4.29
C GLY A 90 27.36 -63.02 -5.74
N ASP A 91 26.13 -62.60 -5.98
CA ASP A 91 25.59 -62.25 -7.30
C ASP A 91 25.08 -60.80 -7.25
N SER A 92 25.97 -59.88 -7.57
CA SER A 92 25.76 -58.42 -7.55
C SER A 92 24.79 -57.92 -8.64
N THR A 93 23.91 -58.77 -9.17
CA THR A 93 23.08 -58.47 -10.35
C THR A 93 21.58 -58.34 -10.05
N ILE A 94 21.12 -58.72 -8.85
CA ILE A 94 19.69 -58.66 -8.47
C ILE A 94 19.42 -57.44 -7.59
N SER A 95 18.69 -56.46 -8.14
CA SER A 95 18.21 -55.29 -7.41
C SER A 95 16.89 -55.56 -6.68
N LEU A 96 16.82 -55.15 -5.40
CA LEU A 96 15.59 -55.15 -4.59
C LEU A 96 15.09 -53.72 -4.38
N TYR A 97 13.79 -53.49 -4.55
CA TYR A 97 13.16 -52.18 -4.43
C TYR A 97 12.38 -52.06 -3.12
N GLY A 98 12.64 -50.99 -2.36
CA GLY A 98 12.03 -50.70 -1.06
C GLY A 98 11.39 -49.31 -0.97
N LEU A 99 10.64 -49.09 0.12
CA LEU A 99 10.00 -47.80 0.41
C LEU A 99 10.92 -46.88 1.24
N CYS A 100 10.93 -45.59 0.89
CA CYS A 100 11.39 -44.46 1.70
C CYS A 100 10.23 -43.52 2.10
N ASP A 101 10.52 -42.46 2.85
CA ASP A 101 9.53 -41.45 3.25
C ASP A 101 8.77 -40.87 2.03
N SER A 102 9.45 -40.63 0.90
CA SER A 102 8.80 -40.14 -0.33
C SER A 102 7.84 -41.15 -0.94
N SER A 103 8.21 -42.44 -1.07
CA SER A 103 7.30 -43.47 -1.57
C SER A 103 6.12 -43.75 -0.65
N ARG A 104 6.25 -43.52 0.67
CA ARG A 104 5.13 -43.70 1.61
C ARG A 104 3.98 -42.73 1.33
N CYS A 105 4.28 -41.54 0.80
CA CYS A 105 3.27 -40.61 0.31
C CYS A 105 2.50 -41.11 -0.93
N LEU A 106 2.91 -42.23 -1.55
CA LEU A 106 2.22 -42.85 -2.69
C LEU A 106 1.27 -43.98 -2.29
N LEU A 107 1.21 -44.33 -0.99
CA LEU A 107 0.25 -45.30 -0.48
C LEU A 107 -1.16 -44.73 -0.54
N TRP A 108 -2.10 -45.48 -1.08
CA TRP A 108 -3.47 -44.96 -1.31
C TRP A 108 -4.27 -44.78 -0.02
N ASP A 109 -4.05 -45.65 0.97
CA ASP A 109 -4.78 -45.64 2.25
C ASP A 109 -4.03 -44.88 3.36
N PHE A 110 -3.04 -44.05 3.01
CA PHE A 110 -2.25 -43.29 3.96
C PHE A 110 -2.84 -41.89 4.19
N ASP A 111 -2.96 -41.48 5.47
CA ASP A 111 -3.53 -40.18 5.86
C ASP A 111 -2.91 -38.97 5.15
N SER A 112 -1.64 -39.05 4.77
CA SER A 112 -0.91 -37.99 4.05
C SER A 112 -0.52 -38.41 2.64
N SER A 113 -1.38 -39.22 2.01
CA SER A 113 -1.22 -39.65 0.62
C SER A 113 -1.28 -38.45 -0.32
N LEU A 114 -0.34 -38.39 -1.27
CA LEU A 114 -0.29 -37.42 -2.37
C LEU A 114 -0.90 -37.97 -3.66
N VAL A 115 -1.46 -39.19 -3.64
CA VAL A 115 -2.01 -39.86 -4.82
C VAL A 115 -3.09 -39.01 -5.53
N PRO A 116 -4.13 -38.51 -4.85
CA PRO A 116 -5.15 -37.69 -5.53
C PRO A 116 -4.54 -36.43 -6.16
N PHE A 117 -3.56 -35.82 -5.47
CA PHE A 117 -2.86 -34.62 -5.96
C PHE A 117 -2.01 -34.90 -7.21
N ILE A 118 -1.31 -36.04 -7.26
CA ILE A 118 -0.55 -36.49 -8.44
C ILE A 118 -1.51 -36.79 -9.61
N LEU A 119 -2.61 -37.49 -9.35
CA LEU A 119 -3.59 -37.84 -10.38
C LEU A 119 -4.29 -36.60 -10.95
N LEU A 120 -4.62 -35.60 -10.12
CA LEU A 120 -5.16 -34.33 -10.60
C LEU A 120 -4.15 -33.59 -11.48
N ASN A 121 -2.94 -33.34 -10.99
CA ASN A 121 -1.93 -32.56 -11.72
C ASN A 121 -1.44 -33.25 -13.00
N THR A 122 -1.65 -34.57 -13.13
CA THR A 122 -1.34 -35.34 -14.34
C THR A 122 -2.58 -35.75 -15.13
N HIS A 123 -3.75 -35.23 -14.77
CA HIS A 123 -4.99 -35.41 -15.51
C HIS A 123 -4.84 -34.74 -16.89
N PRO A 124 -5.29 -35.38 -18.00
CA PRO A 124 -5.15 -34.83 -19.35
C PRO A 124 -5.63 -33.37 -19.47
N GLN A 125 -6.74 -33.06 -18.80
CA GLN A 125 -7.31 -31.72 -18.78
C GLN A 125 -6.42 -30.67 -18.09
N MET A 126 -5.81 -31.03 -16.95
CA MET A 126 -4.88 -30.16 -16.20
C MET A 126 -3.55 -29.99 -16.93
N MET A 127 -3.13 -31.01 -17.69
CA MET A 127 -1.91 -30.94 -18.51
C MET A 127 -2.13 -30.14 -19.79
N ALA A 128 -3.30 -30.29 -20.45
CA ALA A 128 -3.62 -29.61 -21.70
C ALA A 128 -3.60 -28.08 -21.54
N SER A 129 -3.97 -27.57 -20.37
CA SER A 129 -3.94 -26.14 -20.07
C SER A 129 -2.53 -25.54 -20.12
N SER A 130 -1.52 -26.29 -19.65
CA SER A 130 -0.11 -25.86 -19.63
C SER A 130 0.48 -25.60 -21.02
N HIS A 131 -0.05 -26.24 -22.07
CA HIS A 131 0.39 -26.00 -23.46
C HIS A 131 0.12 -24.57 -23.95
N ASN A 132 -0.68 -23.79 -23.22
CA ASN A 132 -1.05 -22.44 -23.59
C ASN A 132 -0.32 -21.35 -22.79
N PHE A 133 0.74 -21.67 -22.02
CA PHE A 133 1.54 -20.67 -21.30
C PHE A 133 1.99 -19.51 -22.19
N GLY A 134 2.54 -19.81 -23.38
CA GLY A 134 2.95 -18.79 -24.34
C GLY A 134 1.80 -17.88 -24.79
N LYS A 135 0.60 -18.44 -25.00
CA LYS A 135 -0.61 -17.67 -25.36
C LYS A 135 -1.09 -16.77 -24.22
N ARG A 136 -0.95 -17.22 -22.97
CA ARG A 136 -1.30 -16.43 -21.78
C ARG A 136 -0.35 -15.25 -21.57
N VAL A 137 0.95 -15.44 -21.83
CA VAL A 137 1.95 -14.34 -21.77
C VAL A 137 1.65 -13.25 -22.81
N ILE A 138 1.19 -13.61 -24.01
CA ILE A 138 0.84 -12.64 -25.08
C ILE A 138 -0.60 -12.09 -24.96
N GLY A 139 -1.29 -12.31 -23.83
CA GLY A 139 -2.53 -11.62 -23.47
C GLY A 139 -3.85 -12.28 -23.88
N ASN A 140 -3.85 -13.54 -24.33
CA ASN A 140 -5.11 -14.26 -24.58
C ASN A 140 -5.76 -14.68 -23.25
N LYS A 141 -7.00 -14.23 -23.02
CA LYS A 141 -7.76 -14.42 -21.76
C LYS A 141 -8.75 -15.61 -21.79
N GLY A 142 -8.84 -16.35 -22.91
CA GLY A 142 -9.71 -17.52 -23.00
C GLY A 142 -9.29 -18.59 -21.98
N SER A 143 -10.28 -19.25 -21.36
CA SER A 143 -9.97 -20.38 -20.50
C SER A 143 -9.45 -21.55 -21.33
N THR A 144 -8.61 -22.36 -20.71
CA THR A 144 -7.92 -23.47 -21.36
C THR A 144 -8.58 -24.83 -21.11
N PHE A 145 -9.72 -24.85 -20.42
CA PHE A 145 -10.52 -26.06 -20.28
C PHE A 145 -11.48 -26.24 -21.46
N GLU A 146 -12.02 -27.45 -21.64
CA GLU A 146 -12.92 -27.77 -22.74
C GLU A 146 -14.07 -26.75 -22.83
N ASN A 147 -14.42 -26.36 -24.07
CA ASN A 147 -15.45 -25.38 -24.37
C ASN A 147 -15.19 -23.97 -23.78
N ASP A 148 -13.93 -23.58 -23.58
CA ASP A 148 -13.51 -22.28 -23.01
C ASP A 148 -14.09 -21.99 -21.62
N GLN A 149 -14.51 -23.03 -20.87
CA GLN A 149 -15.01 -22.90 -19.50
C GLN A 149 -13.87 -22.68 -18.52
N ASP A 150 -14.04 -21.90 -17.45
CA ASP A 150 -13.08 -21.88 -16.34
C ASP A 150 -13.08 -23.22 -15.57
N ILE A 151 -12.03 -23.48 -14.78
CA ILE A 151 -11.87 -24.74 -14.03
C ILE A 151 -13.07 -25.03 -13.11
N TRP A 152 -13.71 -24.01 -12.54
CA TRP A 152 -14.84 -24.16 -11.62
C TRP A 152 -16.10 -24.56 -12.38
N SER A 153 -16.36 -23.89 -13.51
CA SER A 153 -17.44 -24.23 -14.44
C SER A 153 -17.26 -25.65 -14.99
N PHE A 154 -16.06 -26.01 -15.45
CA PHE A 154 -15.74 -27.36 -15.91
C PHE A 154 -15.94 -28.41 -14.81
N SER A 155 -15.44 -28.13 -13.60
CA SER A 155 -15.62 -29.00 -12.43
C SER A 155 -17.10 -29.24 -12.13
N SER A 156 -17.92 -28.19 -12.10
CA SER A 156 -19.35 -28.32 -11.82
C SER A 156 -20.10 -29.20 -12.83
N ASN A 157 -19.65 -29.24 -14.08
CA ASN A 157 -20.25 -30.04 -15.15
C ASN A 157 -19.71 -31.48 -15.21
N ASN A 158 -18.62 -31.77 -14.50
CA ASN A 158 -17.90 -33.05 -14.58
C ASN A 158 -17.74 -33.67 -13.19
N PRO A 159 -18.73 -34.44 -12.70
CA PRO A 159 -18.72 -34.98 -11.33
C PRO A 159 -17.49 -35.82 -10.97
N ILE A 160 -16.94 -36.58 -11.92
CA ILE A 160 -15.73 -37.39 -11.72
C ILE A 160 -14.51 -36.49 -11.50
N PHE A 161 -14.37 -35.44 -12.32
CA PHE A 161 -13.29 -34.47 -12.18
C PHE A 161 -13.45 -33.65 -10.89
N ASN A 162 -14.68 -33.21 -10.57
CA ASN A 162 -14.97 -32.51 -9.32
C ASN A 162 -14.59 -33.34 -8.09
N LYS A 163 -14.94 -34.63 -8.10
CA LYS A 163 -14.53 -35.53 -7.02
C LYS A 163 -13.00 -35.62 -6.91
N LEU A 164 -12.31 -35.87 -8.02
CA LEU A 164 -10.84 -35.92 -8.04
C LEU A 164 -10.20 -34.60 -7.57
N PHE A 165 -10.78 -33.48 -7.97
CA PHE A 165 -10.33 -32.15 -7.57
C PHE A 165 -10.46 -31.95 -6.06
N ASN A 166 -11.61 -32.29 -5.48
CA ASN A 166 -11.84 -32.19 -4.04
C ASN A 166 -10.92 -33.16 -3.25
N ASP A 167 -10.78 -34.40 -3.71
CA ASP A 167 -9.88 -35.39 -3.11
C ASP A 167 -8.41 -34.91 -3.11
N ALA A 168 -7.98 -34.23 -4.18
CA ALA A 168 -6.66 -33.61 -4.28
C ALA A 168 -6.47 -32.43 -3.34
N MET A 169 -7.46 -31.54 -3.21
CA MET A 169 -7.39 -30.41 -2.27
C MET A 169 -7.33 -30.88 -0.82
N ILE A 170 -8.09 -31.92 -0.48
CA ILE A 170 -8.02 -32.60 0.83
C ILE A 170 -6.59 -33.12 1.09
N SER A 171 -6.05 -33.90 0.15
CA SER A 171 -4.71 -34.48 0.23
C SER A 171 -3.64 -33.41 0.47
N GLY A 172 -3.68 -32.30 -0.27
CA GLY A 172 -2.76 -31.17 -0.07
C GLY A 172 -2.92 -30.48 1.28
N ASN A 173 -4.16 -30.27 1.73
CA ASN A 173 -4.46 -29.58 2.99
C ASN A 173 -4.00 -30.36 4.23
N HIS A 174 -4.06 -31.70 4.22
CA HIS A 174 -3.55 -32.53 5.33
C HIS A 174 -2.09 -32.28 5.66
N MET A 175 -1.27 -32.08 4.62
CA MET A 175 0.16 -31.85 4.75
C MET A 175 0.45 -30.57 5.56
N VAL A 176 -0.37 -29.53 5.35
CA VAL A 176 -0.16 -28.20 5.93
C VAL A 176 -0.91 -28.06 7.27
N LEU A 177 -2.13 -28.58 7.35
CA LEU A 177 -3.05 -28.30 8.45
C LEU A 177 -2.57 -28.85 9.80
N ARG A 178 -1.97 -30.05 9.84
CA ARG A 178 -1.39 -30.59 11.08
C ARG A 178 -0.34 -29.65 11.67
N HIS A 179 0.52 -29.11 10.82
CA HIS A 179 1.55 -28.16 11.23
C HIS A 179 0.94 -26.81 11.66
N VAL A 180 -0.05 -26.30 10.91
CA VAL A 180 -0.76 -25.06 11.26
C VAL A 180 -1.45 -25.17 12.62
N LEU A 181 -2.16 -26.27 12.88
CA LEU A 181 -2.85 -26.52 14.15
C LEU A 181 -1.87 -26.66 15.33
N SER A 182 -0.70 -27.28 15.12
CA SER A 182 0.32 -27.37 16.16
C SER A 182 1.00 -26.03 16.43
N THR A 183 1.37 -25.30 15.39
CA THR A 183 2.17 -24.07 15.47
C THR A 183 1.33 -22.88 15.96
N TYR A 184 0.07 -22.79 15.53
CA TYR A 184 -0.82 -21.68 15.86
C TYR A 184 -1.90 -22.04 16.87
N LYS A 185 -1.69 -23.09 17.67
CA LYS A 185 -2.64 -23.59 18.69
C LYS A 185 -3.24 -22.48 19.56
N ASP A 186 -2.41 -21.57 20.06
CA ASP A 186 -2.87 -20.46 20.90
C ASP A 186 -3.73 -19.45 20.14
N SER A 187 -3.45 -19.25 18.85
CA SER A 187 -4.26 -18.38 17.99
C SER A 187 -5.66 -18.94 17.80
N PHE A 188 -5.78 -20.26 17.62
CA PHE A 188 -7.08 -20.94 17.55
C PHE A 188 -7.80 -20.95 18.90
N ASN A 189 -7.10 -21.14 20.02
CA ASN A 189 -7.68 -21.07 21.37
C ASN A 189 -8.29 -19.69 21.71
N CYS A 190 -7.80 -18.62 21.08
CA CYS A 190 -8.36 -17.28 21.27
C CYS A 190 -9.66 -17.03 20.48
N ILE A 191 -10.05 -17.94 19.57
CA ILE A 191 -11.25 -17.77 18.75
C ILE A 191 -12.49 -18.03 19.61
N LYS A 192 -13.14 -16.96 20.04
CA LYS A 192 -14.41 -17.02 20.76
C LYS A 192 -15.56 -16.97 19.76
N GLY A 193 -16.08 -18.13 19.36
CA GLY A 193 -17.32 -18.23 18.59
C GLY A 193 -17.18 -18.98 17.27
N THR A 194 -17.49 -18.32 16.16
CA THR A 194 -17.62 -18.95 14.84
C THR A 194 -16.36 -18.74 14.02
N MET A 195 -15.85 -19.81 13.40
CA MET A 195 -14.86 -19.72 12.35
C MET A 195 -15.52 -20.11 11.03
N VAL A 196 -15.27 -19.32 9.99
CA VAL A 196 -15.77 -19.57 8.63
C VAL A 196 -14.58 -19.95 7.78
N ASP A 197 -14.67 -21.10 7.14
CA ASP A 197 -13.72 -21.58 6.13
C ASP A 197 -14.29 -21.25 4.75
N VAL A 198 -13.63 -20.33 4.05
CA VAL A 198 -14.10 -19.74 2.79
C VAL A 198 -13.36 -20.38 1.63
N GLY A 199 -14.09 -21.03 0.73
CA GLY A 199 -13.47 -21.96 -0.21
C GLY A 199 -13.03 -23.26 0.48
N GLY A 200 -13.74 -23.66 1.55
CA GLY A 200 -13.39 -24.78 2.41
C GLY A 200 -13.58 -26.16 1.77
N GLY A 201 -13.96 -26.21 0.48
CA GLY A 201 -14.25 -27.41 -0.26
C GLY A 201 -15.39 -28.20 0.39
N VAL A 202 -15.17 -29.49 0.60
CA VAL A 202 -16.13 -30.35 1.32
C VAL A 202 -16.11 -30.15 2.84
N GLY A 203 -15.28 -29.25 3.39
CA GLY A 203 -15.32 -28.83 4.81
C GLY A 203 -14.38 -29.60 5.74
N GLN A 204 -13.37 -30.26 5.19
CA GLN A 204 -12.42 -31.04 5.96
C GLN A 204 -11.57 -30.19 6.90
N VAL A 205 -11.04 -29.07 6.41
CA VAL A 205 -10.17 -28.19 7.20
C VAL A 205 -10.89 -27.67 8.43
N ILE A 206 -12.07 -27.07 8.25
CA ILE A 206 -12.89 -26.61 9.38
C ILE A 206 -13.33 -27.74 10.31
N SER A 207 -13.58 -28.95 9.78
CA SER A 207 -13.89 -30.11 10.62
C SER A 207 -12.74 -30.47 11.54
N GLU A 208 -11.51 -30.50 11.03
CA GLU A 208 -10.33 -30.81 11.83
C GLU A 208 -10.03 -29.72 12.87
N ILE A 209 -10.18 -28.45 12.48
CA ILE A 209 -10.08 -27.31 13.41
C ILE A 209 -11.09 -27.48 14.56
N VAL A 210 -12.36 -27.77 14.26
CA VAL A 210 -13.42 -27.96 15.26
C VAL A 210 -13.17 -29.20 16.11
N LYS A 211 -12.69 -30.31 15.53
CA LYS A 211 -12.33 -31.53 16.28
C LYS A 211 -11.23 -31.25 17.30
N SER A 212 -10.20 -30.50 16.92
CA SER A 212 -9.09 -30.10 17.81
C SER A 212 -9.49 -29.00 18.80
N HIS A 213 -10.42 -28.11 18.41
CA HIS A 213 -10.84 -26.94 19.19
C HIS A 213 -12.36 -26.92 19.32
N ARG A 214 -12.90 -27.83 20.15
CA ARG A 214 -14.34 -28.06 20.33
C ARG A 214 -15.19 -26.84 20.74
N HIS A 215 -14.56 -25.78 21.20
CA HIS A 215 -15.21 -24.51 21.55
C HIS A 215 -15.54 -23.65 20.32
N ILE A 216 -14.92 -23.92 19.17
CA ILE A 216 -15.17 -23.22 17.90
C ILE A 216 -16.38 -23.86 17.22
N LYS A 217 -17.32 -23.02 16.76
CA LYS A 217 -18.40 -23.44 15.85
C LYS A 217 -17.92 -23.24 14.41
N GLY A 218 -17.81 -24.33 13.65
CA GLY A 218 -17.34 -24.29 12.28
C GLY A 218 -18.44 -23.93 11.29
N ILE A 219 -18.13 -23.08 10.32
CA ILE A 219 -18.94 -22.88 9.13
C ILE A 219 -18.07 -23.20 7.91
N ASN A 220 -18.46 -24.18 7.11
CA ASN A 220 -17.88 -24.40 5.79
C ASN A 220 -18.67 -23.59 4.76
N PHE A 221 -17.99 -22.74 3.99
CA PHE A 221 -18.57 -21.95 2.91
C PHE A 221 -17.83 -22.23 1.60
N ASP A 222 -18.59 -22.68 0.60
CA ASP A 222 -18.11 -22.93 -0.75
C ASP A 222 -19.25 -22.80 -1.77
N LEU A 223 -18.95 -23.01 -3.05
CA LEU A 223 -19.91 -23.04 -4.14
C LEU A 223 -21.00 -24.09 -3.87
N PRO A 224 -22.27 -23.81 -4.23
CA PRO A 224 -23.39 -24.70 -3.91
C PRO A 224 -23.21 -26.15 -4.36
N HIS A 225 -22.58 -26.37 -5.53
CA HIS A 225 -22.35 -27.71 -6.08
C HIS A 225 -21.28 -28.49 -5.30
N VAL A 226 -20.35 -27.82 -4.63
CA VAL A 226 -19.33 -28.44 -3.76
C VAL A 226 -19.98 -28.82 -2.43
N ILE A 227 -20.69 -27.87 -1.82
CA ILE A 227 -21.41 -28.08 -0.55
C ILE A 227 -22.44 -29.20 -0.65
N ALA A 228 -23.13 -29.36 -1.79
CA ALA A 228 -24.09 -30.44 -2.01
C ALA A 228 -23.48 -31.85 -1.88
N THR A 229 -22.16 -31.98 -2.01
CA THR A 229 -21.42 -33.24 -1.88
C THR A 229 -20.65 -33.37 -0.56
N ALA A 230 -20.71 -32.35 0.30
CA ALA A 230 -19.96 -32.31 1.54
C ALA A 230 -20.50 -33.33 2.56
N PRO A 231 -19.64 -34.14 3.20
CA PRO A 231 -20.04 -35.00 4.31
C PRO A 231 -20.51 -34.19 5.51
N THR A 232 -21.37 -34.78 6.34
CA THR A 232 -21.74 -34.17 7.63
C THR A 232 -20.59 -34.28 8.62
N TYR A 233 -20.16 -33.17 9.20
CA TYR A 233 -19.19 -33.13 10.28
C TYR A 233 -19.80 -32.59 11.58
N ASP A 234 -19.46 -33.25 12.69
CA ASP A 234 -19.86 -32.79 14.03
C ASP A 234 -19.30 -31.38 14.31
N GLY A 235 -20.18 -30.46 14.71
CA GLY A 235 -19.83 -29.06 15.01
C GLY A 235 -19.56 -28.15 13.81
N VAL A 236 -19.83 -28.60 12.57
CA VAL A 236 -19.68 -27.81 11.34
C VAL A 236 -21.03 -27.62 10.65
N THR A 237 -21.32 -26.39 10.22
CA THR A 237 -22.47 -26.07 9.38
C THR A 237 -22.02 -25.70 7.97
N HIS A 238 -22.62 -26.30 6.95
CA HIS A 238 -22.35 -25.95 5.56
C HIS A 238 -23.30 -24.85 5.07
N VAL A 239 -22.77 -23.78 4.46
CA VAL A 239 -23.56 -22.64 3.98
C VAL A 239 -23.13 -22.21 2.58
N GLY A 240 -24.09 -21.77 1.76
CA GLY A 240 -23.83 -21.19 0.43
C GLY A 240 -23.75 -19.66 0.42
N ALA A 241 -23.88 -19.00 1.59
CA ALA A 241 -23.72 -17.56 1.77
C ALA A 241 -23.37 -17.23 3.22
N ILE A 242 -22.57 -16.18 3.44
CA ILE A 242 -22.19 -15.70 4.78
C ILE A 242 -22.64 -14.25 4.97
N GLY A 243 -23.20 -13.95 6.15
CA GLY A 243 -23.53 -12.59 6.58
C GLY A 243 -22.33 -11.90 7.24
N GLY A 244 -22.11 -10.62 6.96
CA GLY A 244 -20.99 -9.86 7.53
C GLY A 244 -21.11 -9.66 9.05
N LYS A 245 -20.00 -9.85 9.78
CA LYS A 245 -19.89 -9.46 11.20
C LYS A 245 -18.95 -8.26 11.34
N LYS A 246 -19.30 -7.32 12.22
CA LYS A 246 -18.40 -6.22 12.62
C LYS A 246 -17.24 -6.82 13.45
N ASN A 247 -16.01 -6.39 13.17
CA ASN A 247 -14.78 -6.78 13.87
C ASN A 247 -14.33 -8.25 13.70
N GLY A 248 -14.64 -8.88 12.55
CA GLY A 248 -14.06 -10.18 12.20
C GLY A 248 -12.56 -10.11 11.95
N LYS A 249 -11.85 -11.22 12.17
CA LYS A 249 -10.46 -11.41 11.73
C LYS A 249 -10.45 -12.27 10.48
N ILE A 250 -9.55 -11.96 9.55
CA ILE A 250 -9.28 -12.80 8.37
C ILE A 250 -7.97 -13.53 8.64
N ILE A 251 -7.99 -14.86 8.48
CA ILE A 251 -6.80 -15.70 8.50
C ILE A 251 -6.61 -16.19 7.06
N ILE A 252 -5.44 -15.95 6.49
CA ILE A 252 -5.06 -16.45 5.17
C ILE A 252 -3.98 -17.49 5.41
N VAL A 253 -4.23 -18.72 4.96
CA VAL A 253 -3.25 -19.80 4.90
C VAL A 253 -3.08 -20.10 3.43
N ASP A 254 -1.92 -19.75 2.88
CA ASP A 254 -1.67 -19.87 1.44
C ASP A 254 -0.19 -20.13 1.15
N MET A 255 0.12 -20.58 -0.07
CA MET A 255 1.50 -20.70 -0.54
C MET A 255 2.04 -19.31 -0.89
N VAL A 256 2.87 -18.77 0.00
CA VAL A 256 3.46 -17.43 -0.21
C VAL A 256 4.75 -17.54 -1.00
N LEU A 257 4.82 -16.84 -2.13
CA LEU A 257 6.05 -16.75 -2.92
C LEU A 257 7.12 -15.95 -2.16
N ASP A 258 8.32 -16.52 -2.02
CA ASP A 258 9.49 -15.79 -1.56
C ASP A 258 10.59 -15.85 -2.64
N PRO A 259 10.78 -14.78 -3.44
CA PRO A 259 11.74 -14.76 -4.53
C PRO A 259 13.20 -15.00 -4.12
N ASN A 260 13.53 -14.85 -2.84
CA ASN A 260 14.89 -14.95 -2.32
C ASN A 260 15.13 -16.19 -1.44
N SER A 261 14.11 -17.03 -1.25
CA SER A 261 14.22 -18.22 -0.42
C SER A 261 14.99 -19.34 -1.12
N ASN A 262 15.88 -19.99 -0.38
CA ASN A 262 16.52 -21.26 -0.77
C ASN A 262 15.92 -22.44 0.03
N GLU A 263 14.71 -22.28 0.57
CA GLU A 263 14.01 -23.34 1.31
C GLU A 263 13.64 -24.51 0.39
N ILE A 264 13.50 -25.68 1.00
CA ILE A 264 13.24 -26.95 0.31
C ILE A 264 11.94 -26.95 -0.54
N PHE A 265 10.99 -26.06 -0.26
CA PHE A 265 9.72 -25.94 -0.98
C PHE A 265 9.69 -24.82 -2.04
N GLN A 266 10.79 -24.12 -2.27
CA GLN A 266 10.79 -22.97 -3.17
C GLN A 266 10.43 -23.33 -4.61
N GLU A 267 11.01 -24.41 -5.15
CA GLU A 267 10.68 -24.88 -6.51
C GLU A 267 9.20 -25.27 -6.61
N THR A 268 8.65 -25.89 -5.56
CA THR A 268 7.22 -26.24 -5.47
C THR A 268 6.34 -25.00 -5.47
N ARG A 269 6.68 -23.95 -4.71
CA ARG A 269 5.93 -22.67 -4.68
C ARG A 269 5.90 -22.02 -6.07
N LEU A 270 7.02 -22.00 -6.77
CA LEU A 270 7.12 -21.47 -8.14
C LEU A 270 6.34 -22.32 -9.15
N ALA A 271 6.39 -23.66 -9.01
CA ALA A 271 5.62 -24.56 -9.85
C ALA A 271 4.10 -24.37 -9.64
N MET A 272 3.66 -24.12 -8.41
CA MET A 272 2.26 -23.83 -8.08
C MET A 272 1.78 -22.52 -8.71
N ASP A 273 2.61 -21.47 -8.75
CA ASP A 273 2.28 -20.25 -9.49
C ASP A 273 2.04 -20.51 -10.99
N LEU A 274 2.84 -21.39 -11.60
CA LEU A 274 2.61 -21.82 -12.98
C LEU A 274 1.32 -22.65 -13.14
N VAL A 275 0.96 -23.48 -12.15
CA VAL A 275 -0.33 -24.18 -12.13
C VAL A 275 -1.49 -23.17 -12.07
N MET A 276 -1.37 -22.12 -11.27
CA MET A 276 -2.36 -21.04 -11.18
C MET A 276 -2.47 -20.26 -12.49
N LEU A 277 -1.34 -19.92 -13.10
CA LEU A 277 -1.28 -19.29 -14.43
C LEU A 277 -1.96 -20.16 -15.48
N ALA A 278 -1.77 -21.50 -15.46
CA ALA A 278 -2.32 -22.41 -16.46
C ALA A 278 -3.84 -22.60 -16.30
N ASN A 279 -4.30 -22.78 -15.06
CA ASN A 279 -5.63 -23.35 -14.80
C ASN A 279 -6.68 -22.34 -14.32
N SER A 280 -6.27 -21.10 -14.03
CA SER A 280 -7.18 -20.03 -13.61
C SER A 280 -7.08 -18.82 -14.54
N ASN A 281 -8.20 -18.12 -14.78
CA ASN A 281 -8.22 -16.97 -15.70
C ASN A 281 -7.43 -15.76 -15.17
N ASN A 282 -7.29 -15.62 -13.85
CA ASN A 282 -6.51 -14.57 -13.18
C ASN A 282 -5.83 -15.09 -11.88
N GLY A 283 -5.70 -16.41 -11.74
CA GLY A 283 -5.09 -17.00 -10.55
C GLY A 283 -3.58 -16.80 -10.59
N LYS A 284 -3.00 -16.46 -9.44
CA LYS A 284 -1.57 -16.40 -9.21
C LYS A 284 -1.29 -16.64 -7.74
N GLU A 285 -0.13 -17.22 -7.45
CA GLU A 285 0.43 -17.14 -6.12
C GLU A 285 0.95 -15.72 -5.88
N ARG A 286 1.03 -15.32 -4.62
CA ARG A 286 1.40 -13.96 -4.24
C ARG A 286 2.56 -13.97 -3.27
N THR A 287 3.42 -12.98 -3.42
CA THR A 287 4.40 -12.65 -2.40
C THR A 287 3.71 -12.08 -1.16
N GLU A 288 4.39 -12.12 -0.01
CA GLU A 288 3.87 -11.52 1.23
C GLU A 288 3.55 -10.03 1.02
N LEU A 289 4.37 -9.31 0.24
CA LEU A 289 4.16 -7.91 -0.09
C LEU A 289 2.91 -7.70 -0.94
N GLU A 290 2.64 -8.57 -1.91
CA GLU A 290 1.42 -8.50 -2.71
C GLU A 290 0.17 -8.84 -1.89
N TRP A 291 0.27 -9.76 -0.94
CA TRP A 291 -0.81 -10.00 0.02
C TRP A 291 -1.07 -8.80 0.91
N LYS A 292 -0.02 -8.18 1.47
CA LYS A 292 -0.13 -6.91 2.22
C LYS A 292 -0.77 -5.83 1.36
N LYS A 293 -0.28 -5.64 0.13
CA LYS A 293 -0.82 -4.67 -0.83
C LYS A 293 -2.29 -4.94 -1.13
N LEU A 294 -2.70 -6.18 -1.37
CA LEU A 294 -4.09 -6.53 -1.66
C LEU A 294 -5.01 -6.29 -0.45
N LEU A 295 -4.55 -6.63 0.76
CA LEU A 295 -5.26 -6.33 2.01
C LEU A 295 -5.40 -4.82 2.23
N ASN A 296 -4.39 -4.04 1.85
CA ASN A 296 -4.39 -2.59 1.94
C ASN A 296 -5.25 -1.94 0.82
N GLU A 297 -5.22 -2.50 -0.39
CA GLU A 297 -5.96 -2.11 -1.60
C GLU A 297 -7.42 -2.54 -1.60
N ALA A 298 -7.84 -3.42 -0.69
CA ALA A 298 -9.25 -3.62 -0.33
C ALA A 298 -9.94 -2.33 0.17
N GLY A 299 -9.21 -1.20 0.18
CA GLY A 299 -9.75 0.15 0.05
C GLY A 299 -9.79 0.93 1.35
N HIS A 300 -9.42 0.30 2.46
CA HIS A 300 -9.51 0.92 3.76
C HIS A 300 -8.38 1.93 3.97
N GLU A 301 -7.13 1.65 3.61
CA GLU A 301 -6.01 2.52 4.04
C GLU A 301 -6.02 3.91 3.39
N GLN A 302 -6.25 4.01 2.08
CA GLN A 302 -6.29 5.31 1.39
C GLN A 302 -7.50 6.15 1.82
N ILE A 303 -8.66 5.50 1.98
CA ILE A 303 -9.87 6.16 2.46
C ILE A 303 -9.69 6.56 3.93
N LEU A 304 -9.09 5.73 4.77
CA LEU A 304 -8.78 6.06 6.17
C LEU A 304 -7.73 7.17 6.25
N GLU A 305 -6.76 7.23 5.35
CA GLU A 305 -5.82 8.35 5.26
C GLU A 305 -6.52 9.65 4.88
N MET A 306 -7.52 9.62 3.99
CA MET A 306 -8.36 10.79 3.68
C MET A 306 -9.29 11.16 4.84
N ILE A 307 -9.96 10.18 5.46
CA ILE A 307 -10.87 10.37 6.60
C ILE A 307 -10.12 10.96 7.80
N PHE A 308 -8.92 10.44 8.09
CA PHE A 308 -8.14 10.84 9.26
C PHE A 308 -7.05 11.86 8.93
N GLY A 309 -6.90 12.28 7.67
CA GLY A 309 -5.84 13.19 7.24
C GLY A 309 -5.84 14.51 8.00
N TYR A 310 -7.03 15.01 8.37
CA TYR A 310 -7.17 16.23 9.17
C TYR A 310 -6.56 16.11 10.56
N TYR A 311 -6.53 14.91 11.16
CA TYR A 311 -5.88 14.70 12.47
C TYR A 311 -4.37 14.92 12.40
N ASN A 312 -3.74 14.69 11.25
CA ASN A 312 -2.32 15.00 11.07
C ASN A 312 -2.08 16.51 11.13
N SER A 313 -2.94 17.29 10.46
CA SER A 313 -2.88 18.76 10.50
C SER A 313 -3.16 19.31 11.90
N MET A 314 -4.14 18.74 12.61
CA MET A 314 -4.46 19.13 13.99
C MET A 314 -3.39 18.74 15.00
N ALA A 315 -2.74 17.59 14.83
CA ALA A 315 -1.58 17.21 15.63
C ALA A 315 -0.43 18.22 15.44
N LEU A 316 -0.21 18.68 14.20
CA LEU A 316 0.81 19.69 13.90
C LEU A 316 0.46 21.06 14.50
N LYS A 317 -0.81 21.49 14.40
CA LYS A 317 -1.31 22.69 15.08
C LYS A 317 -1.09 22.61 16.59
N CYS A 318 -1.41 21.47 17.21
CA CYS A 318 -1.20 21.29 18.64
C CYS A 318 0.27 21.43 19.03
N ALA A 319 1.20 20.85 18.26
CA ALA A 319 2.63 21.00 18.52
C ALA A 319 3.12 22.45 18.42
N ILE A 320 2.54 23.24 17.51
CA ILE A 320 2.82 24.68 17.35
C ILE A 320 2.26 25.50 18.52
N GLU A 321 1.01 25.24 18.93
CA GLU A 321 0.37 25.92 20.06
C GLU A 321 1.10 25.62 21.38
N LEU A 322 1.60 24.40 21.54
CA LEU A 322 2.43 23.97 22.68
C LEU A 322 3.90 24.35 22.55
N ARG A 323 4.30 25.05 21.48
CA ARG A 323 5.68 25.52 21.25
C ARG A 323 6.74 24.41 21.29
N ILE A 324 6.37 23.18 20.95
CA ILE A 324 7.24 22.00 21.08
C ILE A 324 8.54 22.17 20.27
N ALA A 325 8.44 22.70 19.06
CA ALA A 325 9.61 22.94 18.21
C ALA A 325 10.56 23.98 18.82
N ASP A 326 10.03 25.07 19.39
CA ASP A 326 10.83 26.08 20.08
C ASP A 326 11.52 25.51 21.32
N ILE A 327 10.81 24.67 22.11
CA ILE A 327 11.35 24.00 23.30
C ILE A 327 12.53 23.11 22.92
N ILE A 328 12.36 22.20 21.96
CA ILE A 328 13.45 21.31 21.52
C ILE A 328 14.62 22.13 20.95
N HIS A 329 14.32 23.19 20.18
CA HIS A 329 15.35 24.08 19.64
C HIS A 329 16.16 24.78 20.72
N PHE A 330 15.51 25.27 21.78
CA PHE A 330 16.13 25.94 22.91
C PHE A 330 17.14 25.04 23.64
N HIS A 331 16.81 23.75 23.80
CA HIS A 331 17.75 22.77 24.38
C HIS A 331 18.95 22.46 23.49
N GLY A 332 18.86 22.71 22.17
CA GLY A 332 19.93 22.46 21.21
C GLY A 332 20.28 20.98 21.00
N ARG A 333 19.52 20.06 21.59
CA ARG A 333 19.70 18.59 21.53
C ARG A 333 18.36 17.86 21.62
N PRO A 334 18.29 16.58 21.22
CA PRO A 334 17.10 15.76 21.47
C PRO A 334 16.79 15.66 22.98
N ILE A 335 15.51 15.75 23.34
CA ILE A 335 15.03 15.73 24.74
C ILE A 335 13.88 14.74 24.94
N SER A 336 13.68 14.26 26.16
CA SER A 336 12.64 13.29 26.48
C SER A 336 11.24 13.90 26.49
N ILE A 337 10.21 13.07 26.39
CA ILE A 337 8.80 13.52 26.45
C ILE A 337 8.48 14.22 27.78
N SER A 338 9.10 13.77 28.88
CA SER A 338 8.93 14.34 30.21
C SER A 338 9.57 15.73 30.32
N GLN A 339 10.72 15.93 29.65
CA GLN A 339 11.35 17.26 29.56
C GLN A 339 10.50 18.23 28.75
N ILE A 340 9.93 17.79 27.62
CA ILE A 340 8.99 18.60 26.83
C ILE A 340 7.78 18.99 27.70
N ALA A 341 7.18 18.04 28.41
CA ALA A 341 6.04 18.31 29.29
C ALA A 341 6.40 19.31 30.41
N PHE A 342 7.58 19.17 31.02
CA PHE A 342 8.07 20.08 32.04
C PHE A 342 8.22 21.52 31.52
N ASP A 343 8.77 21.70 30.32
CA ASP A 343 8.98 23.03 29.74
C ASP A 343 7.66 23.68 29.29
N ILE A 344 6.70 22.89 28.82
CA ILE A 344 5.32 23.34 28.54
C ILE A 344 4.68 23.90 29.82
N GLN A 345 4.80 23.18 30.94
CA GLN A 345 4.27 23.64 32.22
C GLN A 345 4.98 24.91 32.69
N SER A 346 6.31 24.93 32.60
CA SER A 346 7.14 26.07 33.04
C SER A 346 6.86 27.35 32.25
N SER A 347 6.38 27.22 31.01
CA SER A 347 6.00 28.35 30.15
C SER A 347 4.66 29.00 30.55
N ASN A 348 3.85 28.35 31.41
CA ASN A 348 2.61 28.91 31.94
C ASN A 348 2.48 28.65 33.46
N PRO A 349 3.25 29.39 34.29
CA PRO A 349 3.37 29.14 35.73
C PRO A 349 2.08 29.35 36.52
N ASN A 350 1.06 30.00 35.94
CA ASN A 350 -0.25 30.19 36.56
C ASN A 350 -1.23 29.02 36.32
N SER A 351 -0.84 28.02 35.52
CA SER A 351 -1.65 26.84 35.25
C SER A 351 -1.55 25.82 36.39
N ILE A 352 -2.69 25.46 36.98
CA ILE A 352 -2.79 24.47 38.06
C ILE A 352 -2.74 23.03 37.52
N SER A 353 -2.98 22.84 36.21
CA SER A 353 -2.99 21.54 35.55
C SER A 353 -1.61 21.17 34.99
N THR A 354 -1.18 19.93 35.26
CA THR A 354 0.02 19.34 34.65
C THR A 354 -0.29 18.85 33.24
N PRO A 355 0.64 18.98 32.27
CA PRO A 355 0.47 18.42 30.94
C PRO A 355 0.29 16.89 30.98
N ASN A 356 -0.67 16.38 30.19
CA ASN A 356 -0.90 14.94 30.09
C ASN A 356 0.16 14.30 29.17
N ILE A 357 1.10 13.57 29.77
CA ILE A 357 2.22 12.94 29.08
C ILE A 357 1.77 11.88 28.07
N ASP A 358 0.69 11.13 28.36
CA ASP A 358 0.18 10.10 27.45
C ASP A 358 -0.39 10.73 26.16
N TYR A 359 -1.11 11.84 26.29
CA TYR A 359 -1.65 12.56 25.14
C TYR A 359 -0.54 13.20 24.32
N LEU A 360 0.42 13.84 24.98
CA LEU A 360 1.61 14.40 24.33
C LEU A 360 2.40 13.31 23.57
N SER A 361 2.59 12.14 24.19
CA SER A 361 3.24 10.99 23.56
C SER A 361 2.51 10.51 22.30
N ARG A 362 1.17 10.48 22.32
CA ARG A 362 0.35 10.08 21.15
C ARG A 362 0.47 11.09 20.00
N ILE A 363 0.50 12.39 20.31
CA ILE A 363 0.69 13.46 19.32
C ILE A 363 2.09 13.36 18.71
N MET A 364 3.12 13.28 19.56
CA MET A 364 4.51 13.16 19.10
C MET A 364 4.72 11.90 18.25
N ARG A 365 4.06 10.79 18.58
CA ARG A 365 4.13 9.56 17.77
C ARG A 365 3.64 9.77 16.33
N ILE A 366 2.51 10.46 16.14
CA ILE A 366 1.98 10.73 14.79
C ILE A 366 2.94 11.67 14.03
N LEU A 367 3.45 12.70 14.70
CA LEU A 367 4.34 13.67 14.07
C LEU A 367 5.72 13.07 13.73
N VAL A 368 6.22 12.12 14.53
CA VAL A 368 7.40 11.32 14.17
C VAL A 368 7.13 10.44 12.96
N GLN A 369 5.97 9.77 12.90
CA GLN A 369 5.58 8.95 11.74
C GLN A 369 5.44 9.75 10.44
N LYS A 370 5.17 11.06 10.52
CA LYS A 370 5.09 11.99 9.39
C LYS A 370 6.41 12.73 9.14
N ASP A 371 7.51 12.28 9.74
CA ASP A 371 8.86 12.86 9.62
C ASP A 371 8.96 14.34 10.07
N VAL A 372 7.99 14.80 10.87
CA VAL A 372 7.95 16.14 11.47
C VAL A 372 8.83 16.21 12.72
N PHE A 373 9.05 15.11 13.44
CA PHE A 373 10.06 15.06 14.51
C PHE A 373 10.88 13.80 14.36
N ILE A 374 12.12 13.81 14.85
CA ILE A 374 12.97 12.62 14.82
C ILE A 374 12.94 12.00 16.22
N LYS A 375 12.67 10.70 16.27
CA LYS A 375 12.78 9.92 17.50
C LYS A 375 14.13 9.21 17.52
N HIS A 376 14.90 9.47 18.58
CA HIS A 376 16.14 8.81 18.89
C HIS A 376 15.96 7.96 20.17
N HIS A 377 16.85 7.00 20.36
CA HIS A 377 17.03 6.33 21.65
C HIS A 377 18.22 6.96 22.37
N ASP A 378 18.13 7.05 23.69
CA ASP A 378 19.27 7.50 24.50
C ASP A 378 20.44 6.52 24.37
N VAL A 379 21.66 7.04 24.32
CA VAL A 379 22.89 6.24 24.10
C VAL A 379 23.22 5.40 25.34
N GLN A 380 22.78 5.83 26.52
CA GLN A 380 23.02 5.16 27.80
C GLN A 380 21.86 4.25 28.22
N ASP A 381 20.64 4.53 27.76
CA ASP A 381 19.45 3.73 28.05
C ASP A 381 18.49 3.67 26.85
N GLU A 382 18.50 2.56 26.12
CA GLU A 382 17.65 2.36 24.94
C GLU A 382 16.14 2.42 25.24
N SER A 383 15.73 2.28 26.50
CA SER A 383 14.31 2.42 26.90
C SER A 383 13.83 3.87 26.86
N ILE A 384 14.75 4.84 26.90
CA ILE A 384 14.44 6.27 26.88
C ILE A 384 14.37 6.76 25.44
N SER A 385 13.19 7.25 25.07
CA SER A 385 12.96 7.89 23.79
C SER A 385 13.22 9.40 23.87
N LEU A 386 14.10 9.90 23.00
CA LEU A 386 14.42 11.32 22.85
C LEU A 386 13.86 11.85 21.53
N TYR A 387 13.42 13.11 21.52
CA TYR A 387 12.80 13.76 20.37
C TYR A 387 13.66 14.96 19.92
N GLY A 388 14.03 14.96 18.65
CA GLY A 388 14.84 16.01 18.00
C GLY A 388 14.14 16.64 16.80
N LEU A 389 14.74 17.71 16.27
CA LEU A 389 14.27 18.39 15.06
C LEU A 389 14.94 17.81 13.80
N SER A 390 14.15 17.51 12.77
CA SER A 390 14.63 17.27 11.41
C SER A 390 15.05 18.58 10.71
N HIS A 391 15.81 18.46 9.61
CA HIS A 391 16.36 19.60 8.85
C HIS A 391 15.27 20.55 8.30
N SER A 392 14.07 20.05 8.04
CA SER A 392 12.95 20.77 7.43
C SER A 392 12.17 21.69 8.40
N LEU A 393 12.45 21.67 9.71
CA LEU A 393 11.57 22.26 10.74
C LEU A 393 11.97 23.64 11.25
N ARG A 394 13.01 24.27 10.71
CA ARG A 394 13.31 25.69 10.98
C ARG A 394 12.14 26.61 10.59
N TRP A 395 11.22 26.09 9.80
CA TRP A 395 9.99 26.71 9.33
C TRP A 395 8.87 26.63 10.39
N LEU A 396 8.96 25.77 11.40
CA LEU A 396 7.96 25.67 12.49
C LEU A 396 8.33 26.48 13.75
N LEU A 397 9.49 27.14 13.76
CA LEU A 397 9.91 28.01 14.85
C LEU A 397 9.15 29.33 14.77
N TRP A 398 8.57 29.78 15.88
CA TRP A 398 7.72 30.97 15.92
C TRP A 398 8.48 32.26 15.58
N ASN A 399 9.73 32.38 16.01
CA ASN A 399 10.55 33.59 15.86
C ASN A 399 11.55 33.50 14.70
N SER A 400 11.31 32.60 13.74
CA SER A 400 12.17 32.43 12.57
C SER A 400 11.70 33.30 11.42
N ASN A 401 12.65 33.95 10.73
CA ASN A 401 12.38 34.77 9.54
C ASN A 401 11.85 33.99 8.32
N ILE A 402 11.67 32.67 8.45
CA ILE A 402 11.13 31.77 7.42
C ILE A 402 9.99 30.90 7.98
N SER A 403 9.34 31.33 9.07
CA SER A 403 8.31 30.55 9.74
C SER A 403 7.05 30.40 8.87
N VAL A 404 6.45 29.21 8.83
CA VAL A 404 5.14 28.89 8.23
C VAL A 404 4.04 28.70 9.27
N VAL A 405 4.33 29.01 10.54
CA VAL A 405 3.36 28.92 11.65
C VAL A 405 2.10 29.74 11.36
N PRO A 406 2.18 31.03 10.94
CA PRO A 406 0.97 31.81 10.68
C PRO A 406 0.08 31.21 9.58
N MET A 407 0.70 30.67 8.52
CA MET A 407 -0.03 29.95 7.45
C MET A 407 -0.77 28.72 7.98
N LEU A 408 -0.13 27.91 8.82
CA LEU A 408 -0.78 26.74 9.41
C LEU A 408 -1.94 27.13 10.33
N LEU A 409 -1.76 28.16 11.15
CA LEU A 409 -2.78 28.67 12.05
C LEU A 409 -3.99 29.24 11.31
N LEU A 410 -3.78 29.95 10.19
CA LEU A 410 -4.85 30.46 9.34
C LEU A 410 -5.69 29.31 8.76
N HIS A 411 -5.07 28.29 8.16
CA HIS A 411 -5.78 27.20 7.49
C HIS A 411 -6.50 26.25 8.46
N ASN A 412 -5.99 26.12 9.69
CA ASN A 412 -6.63 25.35 10.75
C ASN A 412 -7.44 26.23 11.73
N ASN A 413 -7.69 27.50 11.39
CA ASN A 413 -8.59 28.35 12.16
C ASN A 413 -10.04 27.88 11.96
N PRO A 414 -10.88 27.82 13.01
CA PRO A 414 -12.29 27.43 12.88
C PRO A 414 -13.07 28.20 11.80
N ILE A 415 -12.76 29.49 11.60
CA ILE A 415 -13.39 30.34 10.58
C ILE A 415 -13.06 29.81 9.17
N THR A 416 -11.79 29.50 8.91
CA THR A 416 -11.34 28.94 7.62
C THR A 416 -11.84 27.52 7.42
N MET A 417 -11.75 26.66 8.44
CA MET A 417 -12.19 25.27 8.36
C MET A 417 -13.70 25.13 8.11
N ALA A 418 -14.51 26.07 8.63
CA ALA A 418 -15.95 26.08 8.40
C ALA A 418 -16.32 26.15 6.91
N THR A 419 -15.47 26.77 6.08
CA THR A 419 -15.72 26.92 4.63
C THR A 419 -15.74 25.59 3.89
N SER A 420 -14.89 24.63 4.30
CA SER A 420 -14.78 23.30 3.68
C SER A 420 -16.08 22.49 3.77
N HIS A 421 -16.93 22.78 4.75
CA HIS A 421 -18.25 22.12 4.88
C HIS A 421 -19.25 22.52 3.78
N TYR A 422 -18.98 23.60 3.03
CA TYR A 422 -19.87 24.11 1.98
C TYR A 422 -19.42 23.78 0.56
N PHE A 423 -18.32 23.03 0.37
CA PHE A 423 -17.84 22.64 -0.96
C PHE A 423 -18.92 21.91 -1.78
N ALA A 424 -19.58 20.91 -1.18
CA ALA A 424 -20.63 20.16 -1.85
C ALA A 424 -21.83 21.05 -2.23
N ASN A 425 -22.18 22.03 -1.40
CA ASN A 425 -23.25 22.97 -1.68
C ASN A 425 -22.90 23.87 -2.87
N CYS A 426 -21.71 24.45 -2.90
CA CYS A 426 -21.26 25.29 -4.03
C CYS A 426 -21.23 24.50 -5.34
N VAL A 427 -20.75 23.25 -5.32
CA VAL A 427 -20.75 22.39 -6.52
C VAL A 427 -22.16 22.11 -7.04
N LYS A 428 -23.13 21.89 -6.14
CA LYS A 428 -24.52 21.59 -6.52
C LYS A 428 -25.29 22.81 -7.00
N GLU A 429 -25.09 23.95 -6.35
CA GLU A 429 -25.86 25.17 -6.62
C GLU A 429 -25.31 25.97 -7.80
N GLY A 430 -24.01 25.81 -8.11
CA GLY A 430 -23.33 26.57 -9.15
C GLY A 430 -23.17 28.06 -8.84
N GLY A 431 -22.58 28.81 -9.78
CA GLY A 431 -22.34 30.25 -9.68
C GLY A 431 -21.07 30.64 -8.91
N ASP A 432 -20.68 31.92 -8.99
CA ASP A 432 -19.40 32.44 -8.46
C ASP A 432 -19.47 32.75 -6.94
N VAL A 433 -20.23 31.98 -6.17
CA VAL A 433 -20.33 32.18 -4.71
C VAL A 433 -19.34 31.28 -3.99
N ALA A 434 -18.29 31.90 -3.43
CA ALA A 434 -17.29 31.19 -2.63
C ALA A 434 -17.90 30.51 -1.39
N PRO A 435 -17.43 29.30 -1.01
CA PRO A 435 -17.79 28.61 0.24
C PRO A 435 -17.66 29.50 1.48
N PHE A 436 -16.66 30.40 1.53
CA PHE A 436 -16.51 31.39 2.60
C PHE A 436 -17.78 32.23 2.82
N LYS A 437 -18.39 32.73 1.73
CA LYS A 437 -19.60 33.55 1.83
C LYS A 437 -20.81 32.76 2.32
N LYS A 438 -20.89 31.46 2.01
CA LYS A 438 -21.95 30.59 2.54
C LYS A 438 -21.78 30.30 4.03
N ALA A 439 -20.55 30.12 4.50
CA ALA A 439 -20.26 29.87 5.91
C ALA A 439 -20.52 31.11 6.78
N HIS A 440 -20.14 32.30 6.30
CA HIS A 440 -20.07 33.52 7.14
C HIS A 440 -21.01 34.65 6.71
N GLY A 441 -21.79 34.46 5.64
CA GLY A 441 -22.78 35.43 5.14
C GLY A 441 -22.20 36.65 4.41
N CYS A 442 -20.88 36.84 4.43
CA CYS A 442 -20.16 37.92 3.76
C CYS A 442 -18.88 37.40 3.10
N ASN A 443 -18.29 38.17 2.18
CA ASN A 443 -17.03 37.75 1.55
C ASN A 443 -15.83 37.87 2.53
N LEU A 444 -14.71 37.24 2.19
CA LEU A 444 -13.49 37.21 2.99
C LEU A 444 -13.04 38.60 3.46
N TRP A 445 -13.03 39.57 2.55
CA TRP A 445 -12.54 40.94 2.80
C TRP A 445 -13.48 41.71 3.73
N GLU A 446 -14.79 41.61 3.50
CA GLU A 446 -15.82 42.17 4.38
C GLU A 446 -15.73 41.58 5.79
N PHE A 447 -15.50 40.27 5.91
CA PHE A 447 -15.32 39.62 7.20
C PHE A 447 -14.06 40.10 7.92
N ALA A 448 -12.91 40.12 7.23
CA ALA A 448 -11.64 40.57 7.79
C ALA A 448 -11.71 42.02 8.28
N SER A 449 -12.33 42.93 7.51
CA SER A 449 -12.49 44.32 7.92
C SER A 449 -13.29 44.51 9.21
N LYS A 450 -14.18 43.56 9.56
CA LYS A 450 -14.99 43.58 10.80
C LYS A 450 -14.35 42.78 11.94
N ASN A 451 -13.36 41.94 11.66
CA ASN A 451 -12.71 41.06 12.63
C ASN A 451 -11.19 41.30 12.64
N GLN A 452 -10.74 42.16 13.55
CA GLN A 452 -9.34 42.59 13.61
C GLN A 452 -8.37 41.45 13.92
N GLU A 453 -8.77 40.46 14.74
CA GLU A 453 -7.94 39.29 15.06
C GLU A 453 -7.74 38.41 13.82
N PHE A 454 -8.82 38.12 13.09
CA PHE A 454 -8.75 37.36 11.85
C PHE A 454 -7.95 38.11 10.78
N ASN A 455 -8.17 39.42 10.64
CA ASN A 455 -7.40 40.26 9.71
C ASN A 455 -5.91 40.21 10.02
N LYS A 456 -5.53 40.29 11.31
CA LYS A 456 -4.12 40.16 11.71
C LYS A 456 -3.57 38.78 11.34
N LEU A 457 -4.28 37.70 11.70
CA LEU A 457 -3.86 36.34 11.38
C LEU A 457 -3.70 36.11 9.87
N PHE A 458 -4.62 36.64 9.06
CA PHE A 458 -4.54 36.58 7.61
C PHE A 458 -3.30 37.30 7.07
N ASN A 459 -3.05 38.53 7.53
CA ASN A 459 -1.87 39.30 7.12
C ASN A 459 -0.55 38.63 7.55
N ASP A 460 -0.48 38.11 8.78
CA ASP A 460 0.69 37.37 9.30
C ASP A 460 0.96 36.10 8.45
N ALA A 461 -0.10 35.41 8.01
CA ALA A 461 0.00 34.25 7.11
C ALA A 461 0.51 34.62 5.71
N MET A 462 0.00 35.71 5.13
CA MET A 462 0.46 36.16 3.80
C MET A 462 1.92 36.61 3.82
N ASP A 463 2.37 37.26 4.89
CA ASP A 463 3.79 37.61 5.04
C ASP A 463 4.68 36.37 5.18
N SER A 464 4.27 35.40 6.00
CA SER A 464 4.94 34.12 6.12
C SER A 464 5.13 33.42 4.76
N ALA A 465 4.11 33.41 3.90
CA ALA A 465 4.20 32.85 2.55
C ALA A 465 5.16 33.65 1.63
N ALA A 466 5.20 34.99 1.78
CA ALA A 466 6.08 35.87 1.01
C ALA A 466 7.57 35.51 1.17
N HIS A 467 7.99 35.06 2.35
CA HIS A 467 9.36 34.64 2.63
C HIS A 467 9.87 33.51 1.74
N VAL A 468 8.98 32.62 1.31
CA VAL A 468 9.32 31.49 0.44
C VAL A 468 9.70 31.97 -0.97
N THR A 469 9.07 33.04 -1.47
CA THR A 469 9.25 33.55 -2.84
C THR A 469 10.26 34.70 -2.95
N LEU A 470 10.65 35.30 -1.82
CA LEU A 470 11.52 36.48 -1.72
C LEU A 470 12.88 36.33 -2.45
N GLY A 471 13.50 35.16 -2.42
CA GLY A 471 14.76 34.92 -3.13
C GLY A 471 14.65 35.05 -4.66
N THR A 472 13.51 34.64 -5.23
CA THR A 472 13.22 34.81 -6.67
C THR A 472 12.90 36.26 -6.99
N VAL A 473 12.10 36.92 -6.15
CA VAL A 473 11.76 38.35 -6.29
C VAL A 473 13.02 39.20 -6.31
N PHE A 474 13.96 39.00 -5.38
CA PHE A 474 15.20 39.78 -5.35
C PHE A 474 16.05 39.65 -6.60
N ARG A 475 16.10 38.47 -7.25
CA ARG A 475 16.82 38.31 -8.51
C ARG A 475 16.21 39.15 -9.63
N LEU A 476 14.88 39.24 -9.67
CA LEU A 476 14.15 40.04 -10.67
C LEU A 476 14.36 41.56 -10.45
N MET A 477 14.40 41.99 -9.18
CA MET A 477 14.49 43.40 -8.80
C MET A 477 15.86 44.06 -9.08
N ARG A 478 16.93 43.28 -9.30
CA ARG A 478 18.29 43.81 -9.62
C ARG A 478 18.32 44.75 -10.83
N THR A 479 17.39 44.58 -11.76
CA THR A 479 17.35 45.32 -13.03
C THR A 479 16.34 46.47 -13.04
N VAL A 480 15.64 46.69 -11.92
CA VAL A 480 14.59 47.70 -11.79
C VAL A 480 15.21 49.06 -11.43
N LEU A 481 14.74 50.11 -12.12
CA LEU A 481 15.09 51.51 -11.88
C LEU A 481 13.81 52.33 -11.71
N GLY A 482 13.78 53.24 -10.72
CA GLY A 482 12.66 54.18 -10.52
C GLY A 482 11.68 53.74 -9.43
N THR A 483 10.38 53.86 -9.71
CA THR A 483 9.31 53.54 -8.75
C THR A 483 8.70 52.17 -9.00
N ILE A 484 8.36 51.45 -7.94
CA ILE A 484 7.64 50.18 -7.97
C ILE A 484 6.38 50.29 -7.13
N VAL A 485 5.27 49.76 -7.63
CA VAL A 485 4.03 49.60 -6.86
C VAL A 485 3.79 48.11 -6.62
N ASP A 486 3.64 47.74 -5.35
CA ASP A 486 3.20 46.43 -4.90
C ASP A 486 1.67 46.49 -4.75
N VAL A 487 0.95 45.85 -5.68
CA VAL A 487 -0.52 45.88 -5.77
C VAL A 487 -1.08 44.67 -5.02
N GLY A 488 -1.93 44.91 -4.02
CA GLY A 488 -2.31 43.88 -3.06
C GLY A 488 -1.16 43.56 -2.09
N GLY A 489 -0.34 44.57 -1.77
CA GLY A 489 0.90 44.41 -1.00
C GLY A 489 0.71 44.18 0.50
N GLY A 490 -0.54 44.12 0.98
CA GLY A 490 -0.88 43.96 2.38
C GLY A 490 -0.32 45.11 3.23
N ILE A 491 0.37 44.75 4.32
CA ILE A 491 1.05 45.71 5.20
C ILE A 491 2.42 46.19 4.68
N GLY A 492 2.84 45.78 3.48
CA GLY A 492 4.03 46.32 2.79
C GLY A 492 5.37 45.66 3.15
N GLU A 493 5.33 44.45 3.70
CA GLU A 493 6.50 43.62 4.03
C GLU A 493 7.43 43.38 2.82
N THR A 494 6.83 43.01 1.69
CA THR A 494 7.60 42.65 0.48
C THR A 494 8.29 43.88 -0.09
N ILE A 495 7.53 44.97 -0.29
CA ILE A 495 8.10 46.22 -0.78
C ILE A 495 9.14 46.81 0.19
N SER A 496 8.97 46.65 1.51
CA SER A 496 9.96 47.02 2.53
C SER A 496 11.29 46.28 2.33
N LYS A 497 11.24 44.95 2.17
CA LYS A 497 12.42 44.11 1.92
C LYS A 497 13.10 44.48 0.59
N ILE A 498 12.32 44.83 -0.44
CA ILE A 498 12.85 45.31 -1.74
C ILE A 498 13.59 46.63 -1.58
N VAL A 499 12.97 47.68 -1.00
CA VAL A 499 13.61 49.00 -0.90
C VAL A 499 14.81 49.00 0.04
N LYS A 500 14.81 48.17 1.09
CA LYS A 500 15.99 47.98 1.96
C LYS A 500 17.17 47.34 1.22
N SER A 501 16.90 46.38 0.34
CA SER A 501 17.93 45.69 -0.45
C SER A 501 18.39 46.51 -1.65
N TYR A 502 17.52 47.39 -2.16
CA TYR A 502 17.75 48.24 -3.33
C TYR A 502 17.34 49.69 -3.05
N PRO A 503 18.14 50.46 -2.28
CA PRO A 503 17.76 51.81 -1.81
C PRO A 503 17.52 52.85 -2.92
N HIS A 504 17.96 52.57 -4.15
CA HIS A 504 17.70 53.41 -5.32
C HIS A 504 16.25 53.28 -5.84
N ILE A 505 15.49 52.29 -5.35
CA ILE A 505 14.11 52.03 -5.72
C ILE A 505 13.17 52.76 -4.76
N LYS A 506 12.17 53.48 -5.29
CA LYS A 506 11.10 54.09 -4.50
C LYS A 506 9.88 53.17 -4.46
N GLY A 507 9.48 52.72 -3.27
CA GLY A 507 8.37 51.78 -3.10
C GLY A 507 7.02 52.45 -2.87
N ILE A 508 5.98 51.89 -3.47
CA ILE A 508 4.57 52.18 -3.17
C ILE A 508 3.93 50.86 -2.71
N ASN A 509 3.40 50.83 -1.50
CA ASN A 509 2.52 49.76 -1.04
C ASN A 509 1.06 50.16 -1.34
N PHE A 510 0.34 49.37 -2.12
CA PHE A 510 -1.04 49.64 -2.51
C PHE A 510 -1.96 48.47 -2.16
N ASP A 511 -2.96 48.74 -1.32
CA ASP A 511 -3.95 47.76 -0.86
C ASP A 511 -5.26 48.47 -0.48
N LEU A 512 -6.27 47.73 0.00
CA LEU A 512 -7.51 48.29 0.50
C LEU A 512 -7.26 49.26 1.67
N PRO A 513 -8.05 50.34 1.81
CA PRO A 513 -7.82 51.36 2.83
C PRO A 513 -7.69 50.83 4.26
N HIS A 514 -8.48 49.81 4.62
CA HIS A 514 -8.46 49.23 5.97
C HIS A 514 -7.21 48.38 6.26
N VAL A 515 -6.57 47.82 5.23
CA VAL A 515 -5.32 47.04 5.34
C VAL A 515 -4.14 48.00 5.48
N VAL A 516 -4.09 49.01 4.61
CA VAL A 516 -3.00 50.01 4.64
C VAL A 516 -3.02 50.82 5.93
N ALA A 517 -4.18 51.05 6.54
CA ALA A 517 -4.32 51.75 7.81
C ALA A 517 -3.60 51.04 8.98
N THR A 518 -3.35 49.73 8.90
CA THR A 518 -2.61 48.96 9.91
C THR A 518 -1.13 48.76 9.56
N ALA A 519 -0.68 49.28 8.41
CA ALA A 519 0.70 49.09 7.95
C ALA A 519 1.70 49.89 8.79
N PRO A 520 2.87 49.31 9.14
CA PRO A 520 3.91 50.03 9.87
C PRO A 520 4.54 51.11 8.99
N LYS A 521 5.05 52.17 9.62
CA LYS A 521 5.84 53.19 8.90
C LYS A 521 7.14 52.56 8.40
N ILE A 522 7.36 52.59 7.09
CA ILE A 522 8.55 52.02 6.44
C ILE A 522 9.27 53.12 5.65
N ASP A 523 10.56 53.32 5.93
CA ASP A 523 11.39 54.27 5.20
C ASP A 523 11.54 53.86 3.72
N GLY A 524 11.32 54.82 2.82
CA GLY A 524 11.38 54.58 1.37
C GLY A 524 10.11 53.97 0.76
N VAL A 525 9.07 53.73 1.56
CA VAL A 525 7.76 53.21 1.10
C VAL A 525 6.65 54.23 1.34
N THR A 526 5.81 54.45 0.33
CA THR A 526 4.56 55.22 0.46
C THR A 526 3.37 54.26 0.50
N HIS A 527 2.57 54.35 1.54
CA HIS A 527 1.36 53.56 1.75
C HIS A 527 0.15 54.27 1.13
N ILE A 528 -0.56 53.60 0.20
CA ILE A 528 -1.72 54.17 -0.50
C ILE A 528 -2.90 53.19 -0.42
N GLY A 529 -3.98 53.62 0.21
CA GLY A 529 -5.25 52.88 0.23
C GLY A 529 -6.09 53.15 -1.02
N GLY A 530 -6.65 52.12 -1.64
CA GLY A 530 -7.56 52.27 -2.78
C GLY A 530 -8.11 50.95 -3.30
N ASP A 531 -8.67 50.99 -4.51
CA ASP A 531 -9.22 49.82 -5.20
C ASP A 531 -8.49 49.59 -6.55
N MET A 532 -7.82 48.45 -6.68
CA MET A 532 -7.08 48.05 -7.89
C MET A 532 -7.97 47.88 -9.13
N PHE A 533 -9.26 47.58 -8.94
CA PHE A 533 -10.24 47.51 -10.02
C PHE A 533 -10.60 48.89 -10.58
N GLU A 534 -10.32 49.97 -9.85
CA GLU A 534 -10.59 51.34 -10.27
C GLU A 534 -9.32 52.03 -10.77
N LEU A 535 -8.34 52.22 -9.88
CA LEU A 535 -7.13 52.98 -10.18
C LEU A 535 -5.92 52.46 -9.39
N ILE A 536 -4.82 52.23 -10.10
CA ILE A 536 -3.53 51.87 -9.51
C ILE A 536 -2.59 53.09 -9.55
N PRO A 537 -1.76 53.33 -8.52
CA PRO A 537 -0.76 54.40 -8.57
C PRO A 537 0.24 54.27 -9.73
N SER A 538 0.64 55.40 -10.33
CA SER A 538 1.62 55.43 -11.41
C SER A 538 3.03 55.01 -10.93
N ALA A 539 3.59 53.94 -11.52
CA ALA A 539 4.94 53.46 -11.24
C ALA A 539 5.69 53.00 -12.50
N ASN A 540 7.02 52.82 -12.43
CA ASN A 540 7.80 52.18 -13.49
C ASN A 540 7.57 50.66 -13.54
N VAL A 541 7.38 50.04 -12.37
CA VAL A 541 7.12 48.61 -12.25
C VAL A 541 5.88 48.36 -11.43
N VAL A 542 5.01 47.48 -11.91
CA VAL A 542 3.90 46.91 -11.13
C VAL A 542 4.31 45.51 -10.71
N PHE A 543 4.22 45.23 -9.42
CA PHE A 543 4.48 43.93 -8.83
C PHE A 543 3.20 43.39 -8.20
N MET A 544 2.89 42.11 -8.48
CA MET A 544 1.69 41.41 -8.02
C MET A 544 2.03 39.97 -7.64
N LYS A 545 1.39 39.46 -6.58
CA LYS A 545 1.56 38.08 -6.07
C LYS A 545 0.35 37.18 -6.30
N SER A 546 -0.61 37.63 -7.10
CA SER A 546 -1.78 36.84 -7.49
C SER A 546 -2.16 37.23 -8.92
N ASP A 547 -2.43 36.23 -9.73
CA ASP A 547 -3.10 36.33 -11.02
C ASP A 547 -4.61 36.27 -10.77
N GLU A 548 -5.18 37.37 -10.29
CA GLU A 548 -6.58 37.58 -10.61
C GLU A 548 -6.62 37.74 -12.14
N GLU A 549 -7.09 36.72 -12.87
CA GLU A 549 -7.37 36.72 -14.32
C GLU A 549 -8.45 37.77 -14.72
N CYS A 550 -8.51 38.89 -14.02
CA CYS A 550 -9.29 40.05 -14.31
C CYS A 550 -8.54 40.90 -15.34
N VAL A 551 -8.95 40.77 -16.61
CA VAL A 551 -8.52 41.66 -17.72
C VAL A 551 -8.60 43.15 -17.33
N LYS A 552 -9.50 43.53 -16.41
CA LYS A 552 -9.62 44.90 -15.87
C LYS A 552 -8.38 45.32 -15.09
N ILE A 553 -7.85 44.48 -14.20
CA ILE A 553 -6.64 44.77 -13.43
C ILE A 553 -5.45 44.88 -14.38
N PHE A 554 -5.24 43.94 -15.29
CA PHE A 554 -4.15 44.03 -16.27
C PHE A 554 -4.25 45.27 -17.16
N LYS A 555 -5.46 45.69 -17.55
CA LYS A 555 -5.66 46.97 -18.24
C LYS A 555 -5.24 48.17 -17.37
N ASN A 556 -5.56 48.16 -16.08
CA ASN A 556 -5.15 49.23 -15.15
C ASN A 556 -3.64 49.23 -14.92
N CYS A 557 -3.02 48.06 -14.69
CA CYS A 557 -1.56 47.90 -14.59
C CYS A 557 -0.86 48.41 -15.87
N ARG A 558 -1.39 48.05 -17.05
CA ARG A 558 -0.85 48.51 -18.33
C ARG A 558 -0.94 50.03 -18.48
N LYS A 559 -2.06 50.65 -18.09
CA LYS A 559 -2.22 52.12 -18.17
C LYS A 559 -1.18 52.87 -17.35
N VAL A 560 -0.83 52.36 -16.16
CA VAL A 560 0.08 53.07 -15.24
C VAL A 560 1.55 52.96 -15.62
N ILE A 561 1.93 51.91 -16.35
CA ILE A 561 3.29 51.73 -16.89
C ILE A 561 3.43 52.22 -18.34
N ALA A 562 2.32 52.46 -19.06
CA ALA A 562 2.35 52.96 -20.43
C ALA A 562 3.06 54.31 -20.51
N GLY A 563 4.03 54.44 -21.42
CA GLY A 563 4.82 55.66 -21.61
C GLY A 563 5.99 55.84 -20.63
N LYS A 564 6.20 54.90 -19.67
CA LYS A 564 7.39 54.91 -18.80
C LYS A 564 8.56 54.19 -19.49
N LYS A 565 9.75 54.78 -19.41
CA LYS A 565 10.99 54.10 -19.86
C LYS A 565 11.17 52.83 -19.01
N ASN A 566 11.24 51.67 -19.67
CA ASN A 566 11.34 50.34 -19.05
C ASN A 566 10.13 49.93 -18.18
N GLY A 567 8.91 50.37 -18.53
CA GLY A 567 7.67 49.93 -17.89
C GLY A 567 7.51 48.41 -17.90
N LYS A 568 7.34 47.77 -16.73
CA LYS A 568 7.19 46.31 -16.61
C LYS A 568 6.14 45.91 -15.58
N MET A 569 5.52 44.76 -15.82
CA MET A 569 4.69 44.07 -14.83
C MET A 569 5.37 42.76 -14.44
N ILE A 570 5.43 42.48 -13.14
CA ILE A 570 6.00 41.26 -12.57
C ILE A 570 4.89 40.56 -11.79
N ILE A 571 4.54 39.36 -12.23
CA ILE A 571 3.58 38.47 -11.55
C ILE A 571 4.37 37.32 -10.95
N VAL A 572 4.12 37.04 -9.68
CA VAL A 572 4.66 35.88 -8.98
C VAL A 572 3.48 35.05 -8.52
N ASP A 573 3.26 33.91 -9.18
CA ASP A 573 2.18 33.01 -8.83
C ASP A 573 2.59 31.54 -8.98
N ILE A 574 1.77 30.64 -8.44
CA ILE A 574 1.86 29.21 -8.68
C ILE A 574 1.30 28.94 -10.07
N VAL A 575 1.91 27.98 -10.78
CA VAL A 575 1.47 27.59 -12.12
C VAL A 575 1.16 26.09 -12.08
N LEU A 576 -0.09 25.74 -12.40
CA LEU A 576 -0.49 24.34 -12.57
C LEU A 576 0.12 23.73 -13.84
N ASP A 577 0.74 22.56 -13.71
CA ASP A 577 1.17 21.77 -14.87
C ASP A 577 0.01 20.87 -15.32
N SER A 578 -0.50 21.12 -16.53
CA SER A 578 -1.58 20.32 -17.13
C SER A 578 -1.17 18.87 -17.45
N ASN A 579 0.13 18.55 -17.52
CA ASN A 579 0.66 17.21 -17.81
C ASN A 579 1.86 16.86 -16.94
N PRO A 580 1.68 16.68 -15.62
CA PRO A 580 2.79 16.41 -14.72
C PRO A 580 3.41 15.04 -15.04
N LYS A 581 4.71 15.03 -15.36
CA LYS A 581 5.46 13.80 -15.65
C LYS A 581 5.47 12.80 -14.50
N ASN A 582 5.21 13.25 -13.26
CA ASN A 582 5.12 12.41 -12.08
C ASN A 582 4.02 12.90 -11.12
N LYS A 583 2.85 12.24 -11.14
CA LYS A 583 1.69 12.53 -10.26
C LYS A 583 1.93 12.28 -8.77
N ASN A 584 3.03 11.60 -8.41
CA ASN A 584 3.43 11.37 -7.01
C ASN A 584 4.41 12.44 -6.49
N ASN A 585 4.73 13.45 -7.29
CA ASN A 585 5.52 14.57 -6.83
C ASN A 585 4.74 15.38 -5.78
N LEU A 586 5.31 15.53 -4.57
CA LEU A 586 4.73 16.31 -3.47
C LEU A 586 4.41 17.75 -3.88
N PHE A 587 5.26 18.35 -4.72
CA PHE A 587 5.04 19.71 -5.21
C PHE A 587 3.77 19.81 -6.06
N GLU A 588 3.52 18.85 -6.97
CA GLU A 588 2.31 18.86 -7.81
C GLU A 588 1.05 18.63 -6.98
N ARG A 589 1.10 17.71 -5.99
CA ARG A 589 -0.03 17.49 -5.08
C ARG A 589 -0.38 18.74 -4.26
N ASN A 590 0.62 19.48 -3.80
CA ASN A 590 0.40 20.69 -3.02
C ASN A 590 -0.21 21.83 -3.85
N ARG A 591 0.11 21.95 -5.15
CA ARG A 591 -0.49 22.98 -6.01
C ARG A 591 -2.01 22.78 -6.16
N SER A 592 -2.47 21.54 -6.37
CA SER A 592 -3.91 21.25 -6.44
C SER A 592 -4.65 21.51 -5.12
N VAL A 593 -3.97 21.37 -3.97
CA VAL A 593 -4.56 21.73 -2.67
C VAL A 593 -4.72 23.24 -2.53
N LEU A 594 -3.76 24.03 -3.05
CA LEU A 594 -3.85 25.49 -3.03
C LEU A 594 -4.97 26.02 -3.94
N ASP A 595 -5.21 25.39 -5.09
CA ASP A 595 -6.37 25.67 -5.94
C ASP A 595 -7.71 25.48 -5.19
N LEU A 596 -7.83 24.39 -4.41
CA LEU A 596 -9.00 24.18 -3.55
C LEU A 596 -9.13 25.22 -2.43
N VAL A 597 -8.01 25.74 -1.91
CA VAL A 597 -8.02 26.84 -0.93
C VAL A 597 -8.53 28.13 -1.60
N MET A 598 -8.09 28.43 -2.82
CA MET A 598 -8.58 29.57 -3.59
C MET A 598 -10.08 29.45 -3.85
N MET A 599 -10.54 28.28 -4.32
CA MET A 599 -11.97 27.99 -4.47
C MET A 599 -12.73 28.20 -3.16
N ALA A 600 -12.16 27.83 -2.00
CA ALA A 600 -12.81 27.95 -0.69
C ALA A 600 -12.99 29.40 -0.24
N LEU A 601 -11.98 30.24 -0.47
CA LEU A 601 -11.85 31.55 0.15
C LEU A 601 -12.34 32.69 -0.75
N THR A 602 -12.13 32.62 -2.06
CA THR A 602 -12.37 33.73 -2.98
C THR A 602 -13.35 33.38 -4.10
N PRO A 603 -14.26 34.29 -4.45
CA PRO A 603 -15.16 34.11 -5.60
C PRO A 603 -14.38 33.96 -6.92
N GLY A 604 -14.49 32.81 -7.57
CA GLY A 604 -13.83 32.56 -8.87
C GLY A 604 -12.30 32.42 -8.81
N GLY A 605 -11.71 32.32 -7.62
CA GLY A 605 -10.27 32.10 -7.46
C GLY A 605 -9.84 30.70 -7.89
N LYS A 606 -8.66 30.61 -8.53
CA LYS A 606 -8.04 29.38 -9.05
C LYS A 606 -6.53 29.59 -9.25
N GLU A 607 -5.78 28.50 -9.41
CA GLU A 607 -4.33 28.47 -9.72
C GLU A 607 -4.00 28.06 -11.18
#